data_AF-A0A227KHH3-F1
#
_entry.id   AF-A0A227KHH3-F1
#
_cell.length_a   1.000
_cell.length_b   1.000
_cell.length_c   1.000
_cell.angle_alpha   90.00
_cell.angle_beta   90.00
_cell.angle_gamma   90.00
#
_symmetry.space_group_name_H-M   'P 1'
#
loop_
_entity.id
_entity.type
_entity.pdbx_description
1 polymer ?
#
loop_
_entity_poly.entity_id
_entity_poly.type
_entity_poly.pdbx_seq_one_letter_code
_entity_poly.pdbx_strand_id
1 'polypeptide(L)'
;MRKVLGKICGWFSLFCASWLLAFNATAGVHFDLNVNVGAPGYFGPIPMVSGMVPQLWNVQPVIAVGPVVVAAEPIYLRVPNFQRKSWRKYCGRYGACERPVFFVKNSWYEQEYGPRYHPRHDEHYYKHMEKEWKHHKKMEKHFKKHFKKHHHHHDDD
;
A
#
# COMPACT_ATOMS: atom_id res chain seq x y z
N MET A 1 -73.13 17.28 33.76
CA MET A 1 -72.28 18.12 34.64
C MET A 1 -70.98 18.44 33.88
N ARG A 2 -70.56 19.73 33.87
CA ARG A 2 -69.26 20.32 33.41
C ARG A 2 -68.96 20.14 31.89
N LYS A 3 -69.15 21.13 30.98
CA LYS A 3 -68.31 22.33 30.68
C LYS A 3 -66.83 22.09 31.05
N VAL A 4 -65.81 22.22 30.19
CA VAL A 4 -65.24 23.43 29.53
C VAL A 4 -64.19 22.91 28.52
N LEU A 5 -64.31 23.15 27.22
CA LEU A 5 -63.66 24.22 26.44
C LEU A 5 -62.11 24.21 26.48
N GLY A 6 -61.51 23.79 25.36
CA GLY A 6 -60.11 24.05 25.00
C GLY A 6 -60.02 24.02 23.47
N LYS A 7 -60.10 25.21 22.88
CA LYS A 7 -60.30 25.50 21.46
C LYS A 7 -58.99 26.11 20.93
N ILE A 8 -58.61 25.73 19.70
CA ILE A 8 -57.70 26.49 18.80
C ILE A 8 -56.23 26.33 19.23
N CYS A 9 -55.23 26.05 18.39
CA CYS A 9 -54.96 26.42 17.02
C CYS A 9 -54.50 25.17 16.24
N GLY A 10 -54.93 24.90 15.00
CA GLY A 10 -55.06 25.87 13.93
C GLY A 10 -53.68 26.23 13.38
N TRP A 11 -52.94 25.24 12.86
CA TRP A 11 -51.83 25.32 11.88
C TRP A 11 -50.85 24.18 12.13
N PHE A 12 -51.05 23.03 11.49
CA PHE A 12 -49.96 22.14 11.03
C PHE A 12 -50.52 21.14 10.01
N SER A 13 -51.49 21.60 9.20
CA SER A 13 -51.77 20.97 7.92
C SER A 13 -50.74 21.56 6.96
N LEU A 14 -49.92 20.70 6.34
CA LEU A 14 -48.77 20.98 5.45
C LEU A 14 -47.42 21.19 6.15
N PHE A 15 -46.78 20.09 6.55
CA PHE A 15 -45.34 19.91 6.28
C PHE A 15 -45.13 18.55 5.65
N CYS A 16 -44.85 18.62 4.35
CA CYS A 16 -44.14 17.69 3.49
C CYS A 16 -43.86 16.28 4.03
N ALA A 17 -44.41 15.30 3.31
CA ALA A 17 -43.75 14.03 3.08
C ALA A 17 -42.28 14.27 2.66
N SER A 18 -41.32 14.06 3.57
CA SER A 18 -39.86 14.05 3.34
C SER A 18 -39.17 14.01 4.72
N TRP A 19 -38.25 13.12 5.08
CA TRP A 19 -37.51 12.05 4.43
C TRP A 19 -37.38 10.92 5.46
N LEU A 20 -37.64 9.68 5.07
CA LEU A 20 -36.96 8.58 5.75
C LEU A 20 -35.56 8.54 5.15
N LEU A 21 -34.58 9.01 5.94
CA LEU A 21 -33.16 8.96 5.59
C LEU A 21 -32.79 7.54 5.18
N ALA A 22 -32.42 7.38 3.91
CA ALA A 22 -31.74 6.18 3.45
C ALA A 22 -30.44 6.05 4.25
N PHE A 23 -30.36 5.00 5.06
CA PHE A 23 -29.15 4.61 5.76
C PHE A 23 -28.16 4.17 4.68
N ASN A 24 -27.37 5.11 4.16
CA ASN A 24 -26.22 4.78 3.32
C ASN A 24 -25.20 4.08 4.23
N ALA A 25 -25.26 2.76 4.30
CA ALA A 25 -24.17 1.95 4.81
C ALA A 25 -23.02 2.05 3.81
N THR A 26 -22.23 3.12 3.90
CA THR A 26 -20.93 3.15 3.26
C THR A 26 -20.06 2.16 4.02
N ALA A 27 -20.02 0.91 3.57
CA ALA A 27 -18.97 -0.02 3.96
C ALA A 27 -17.65 0.55 3.45
N GLY A 28 -17.05 1.43 4.25
CA GLY A 28 -15.72 1.95 4.00
C GLY A 28 -14.78 0.75 3.99
N VAL A 29 -14.11 0.54 2.85
CA VAL A 29 -12.95 -0.33 2.76
C VAL A 29 -11.97 0.09 3.87
N HIS A 30 -11.86 -0.74 4.92
CA HIS A 30 -10.85 -0.58 5.95
C HIS A 30 -9.51 -0.97 5.33
N PHE A 31 -8.85 0.00 4.70
CA PHE A 31 -7.44 -0.12 4.35
C PHE A 31 -6.64 0.17 5.62
N ASP A 32 -6.29 -0.88 6.37
CA ASP A 32 -5.12 -0.82 7.24
C ASP A 32 -3.92 -0.51 6.35
N LEU A 33 -3.57 0.77 6.27
CA LEU A 33 -2.41 1.27 5.54
C LEU A 33 -1.17 0.74 6.25
N ASN A 34 -0.79 -0.49 5.91
CA ASN A 34 0.49 -1.02 6.31
C ASN A 34 1.56 -0.18 5.60
N VAL A 35 2.30 0.60 6.39
CA VAL A 35 3.32 1.58 5.95
C VAL A 35 4.40 0.93 5.05
N ASN A 36 4.45 -0.40 4.97
CA ASN A 36 5.40 -1.15 4.16
C ASN A 36 4.86 -1.65 2.80
N VAL A 37 3.60 -1.37 2.44
CA VAL A 37 3.10 -1.72 1.10
C VAL A 37 3.98 -1.07 0.04
N GLY A 38 4.41 -1.81 -0.98
CA GLY A 38 5.33 -1.33 -2.01
C GLY A 38 6.83 -1.55 -1.70
N ALA A 39 7.20 -1.87 -0.45
CA ALA A 39 8.59 -2.19 -0.12
C ALA A 39 9.02 -3.56 -0.70
N PRO A 40 10.31 -3.74 -1.04
CA PRO A 40 10.88 -5.05 -1.33
C PRO A 40 10.64 -6.01 -0.15
N GLY A 41 10.24 -7.25 -0.45
CA GLY A 41 10.03 -8.28 0.58
C GLY A 41 8.70 -8.20 1.35
N TYR A 42 7.84 -7.21 1.09
CA TYR A 42 6.52 -7.12 1.74
C TYR A 42 5.59 -8.27 1.34
N PHE A 43 5.10 -9.04 2.32
CA PHE A 43 4.09 -10.08 2.09
C PHE A 43 2.82 -9.74 2.86
N GLY A 44 1.71 -9.61 2.14
CA GLY A 44 0.45 -9.20 2.74
C GLY A 44 -0.58 -8.75 1.71
N PRO A 45 -1.70 -8.19 2.18
CA PRO A 45 -2.71 -7.57 1.33
C PRO A 45 -2.10 -6.42 0.56
N ILE A 46 -2.43 -6.31 -0.72
CA ILE A 46 -2.06 -5.17 -1.54
C ILE A 46 -3.33 -4.43 -1.98
N PRO A 47 -3.41 -3.09 -1.80
CA PRO A 47 -4.50 -2.32 -2.36
C PRO A 47 -4.40 -2.32 -3.89
N MET A 48 -5.57 -2.46 -4.54
CA MET A 48 -5.66 -2.24 -5.98
C MET A 48 -5.45 -0.77 -6.28
N VAL A 49 -4.60 -0.49 -7.25
CA VAL A 49 -4.33 0.88 -7.72
C VAL A 49 -4.91 1.01 -9.12
N SER A 50 -5.62 2.11 -9.36
CA SER A 50 -6.24 2.38 -10.66
C SER A 50 -5.21 2.36 -11.79
N GLY A 51 -5.56 1.75 -12.92
CA GLY A 51 -4.69 1.65 -14.10
C GLY A 51 -3.62 0.56 -14.02
N MET A 52 -3.60 -0.26 -12.96
CA MET A 52 -2.70 -1.41 -12.85
C MET A 52 -3.50 -2.71 -12.78
N VAL A 53 -3.19 -3.67 -13.67
CA VAL A 53 -3.80 -5.00 -13.66
C VAL A 53 -2.79 -5.99 -13.09
N PRO A 54 -3.05 -6.58 -11.91
CA PRO A 54 -2.15 -7.56 -11.31
C PRO A 54 -2.05 -8.81 -12.15
N GLN A 55 -0.82 -9.32 -12.30
CA GLN A 55 -0.66 -10.69 -12.76
C GLN A 55 -0.94 -11.64 -11.59
N LEU A 56 -1.88 -12.57 -11.78
CA LEU A 56 -2.33 -13.49 -10.75
C LEU A 56 -1.79 -14.91 -10.97
N TRP A 57 -1.68 -15.68 -9.89
CA TRP A 57 -1.41 -17.12 -9.95
C TRP A 57 -2.67 -17.95 -10.18
N ASN A 58 -3.83 -17.42 -9.81
CA ASN A 58 -5.12 -18.09 -9.87
C ASN A 58 -6.13 -17.24 -10.65
N VAL A 59 -6.95 -17.92 -11.46
CA VAL A 59 -8.02 -17.30 -12.27
C VAL A 59 -9.26 -17.06 -11.42
N GLN A 60 -9.57 -18.00 -10.52
CA GLN A 60 -10.67 -17.91 -9.57
C GLN A 60 -10.13 -17.71 -8.15
N PRO A 61 -10.81 -16.95 -7.28
CA PRO A 61 -10.33 -16.68 -5.94
C PRO A 61 -10.32 -17.96 -5.10
N VAL A 62 -9.28 -18.12 -4.28
CA VAL A 62 -9.10 -19.29 -3.41
C VAL A 62 -9.59 -18.95 -2.01
N ILE A 63 -10.41 -19.84 -1.43
CA ILE A 63 -10.86 -19.78 -0.04
C ILE A 63 -10.15 -20.91 0.72
N ALA A 64 -9.67 -20.63 1.93
CA ALA A 64 -8.86 -21.59 2.67
C ALA A 64 -9.70 -22.59 3.48
N VAL A 65 -10.67 -22.09 4.23
CA VAL A 65 -11.50 -22.84 5.19
C VAL A 65 -12.90 -22.22 5.28
N GLY A 66 -13.91 -23.05 5.52
CA GLY A 66 -15.23 -22.62 5.98
C GLY A 66 -16.20 -22.20 4.87
N PRO A 67 -17.47 -21.96 5.23
CA PRO A 67 -18.40 -21.27 4.35
C PRO A 67 -17.87 -19.86 4.09
N VAL A 68 -17.81 -19.47 2.82
CA VAL A 68 -17.46 -18.10 2.44
C VAL A 68 -18.37 -17.16 3.23
N VAL A 69 -17.79 -16.15 3.88
CA VAL A 69 -18.60 -15.05 4.43
C VAL A 69 -19.42 -14.51 3.25
N VAL A 70 -20.73 -14.73 3.28
CA VAL A 70 -21.61 -14.51 2.13
C VAL A 70 -21.41 -13.07 1.66
N ALA A 71 -20.99 -12.90 0.40
CA ALA A 71 -20.61 -11.63 -0.23
C ALA A 71 -19.28 -10.98 0.20
N ALA A 72 -18.30 -11.72 0.74
CA ALA A 72 -16.96 -11.19 0.94
C ALA A 72 -16.27 -10.88 -0.40
N GLU A 73 -15.81 -9.63 -0.55
CA GLU A 73 -15.03 -9.22 -1.72
C GLU A 73 -13.67 -9.93 -1.76
N PRO A 74 -13.24 -10.41 -2.94
CA PRO A 74 -11.93 -11.00 -3.10
C PRO A 74 -10.81 -10.01 -2.79
N ILE A 75 -9.76 -10.50 -2.15
CA ILE A 75 -8.59 -9.69 -1.84
C ILE A 75 -7.33 -10.14 -2.54
N TYR A 76 -6.53 -9.15 -2.90
CA TYR A 76 -5.27 -9.34 -3.59
C TYR A 76 -4.15 -9.47 -2.56
N LEU A 77 -3.46 -10.61 -2.60
CA LEU A 77 -2.51 -10.99 -1.56
C LEU A 77 -1.18 -11.43 -2.18
N ARG A 78 -0.09 -10.80 -1.75
CA ARG A 78 1.27 -11.26 -2.05
C ARG A 78 1.73 -12.21 -0.96
N VAL A 79 1.99 -13.46 -1.34
CA VAL A 79 2.35 -14.54 -0.40
C VAL A 79 3.56 -15.30 -0.95
N PRO A 80 4.52 -15.73 -0.11
CA PRO A 80 5.61 -16.58 -0.56
C PRO A 80 5.07 -17.86 -1.22
N ASN A 81 5.76 -18.34 -2.26
CA ASN A 81 5.31 -19.48 -3.05
C ASN A 81 4.97 -20.72 -2.20
N PHE A 82 5.82 -21.02 -1.20
CA PHE A 82 5.60 -22.15 -0.30
C PHE A 82 4.32 -22.02 0.55
N GLN A 83 4.00 -20.81 1.01
CA GLN A 83 2.80 -20.58 1.83
C GLN A 83 1.54 -20.65 0.98
N ARG A 84 1.58 -20.11 -0.25
CA ARG A 84 0.47 -20.19 -1.21
C ARG A 84 0.10 -21.63 -1.56
N LYS A 85 1.09 -22.50 -1.79
CA LYS A 85 0.85 -23.92 -2.08
C LYS A 85 0.20 -24.67 -0.92
N SER A 86 0.40 -24.21 0.31
CA SER A 86 -0.18 -24.79 1.53
C SER A 86 -1.13 -23.80 2.21
N TRP A 87 -1.95 -23.10 1.43
CA TRP A 87 -2.69 -21.93 1.89
C TRP A 87 -3.52 -22.17 3.14
N ARG A 88 -4.19 -23.32 3.23
CA ARG A 88 -5.00 -23.72 4.40
C ARG A 88 -4.24 -23.68 5.74
N LYS A 89 -2.92 -23.90 5.73
CA LYS A 89 -2.07 -23.83 6.93
C LYS A 89 -1.62 -22.40 7.28
N TYR A 90 -1.55 -21.52 6.29
CA TYR A 90 -0.95 -20.19 6.45
C TYR A 90 -1.96 -19.04 6.41
N CYS A 91 -3.22 -19.31 6.06
CA CYS A 91 -4.26 -18.29 5.91
C CYS A 91 -4.43 -17.40 7.15
N GLY A 92 -4.23 -17.95 8.34
CA GLY A 92 -4.36 -17.22 9.61
C GLY A 92 -3.33 -16.10 9.77
N ARG A 93 -2.14 -16.23 9.17
CA ARG A 93 -1.10 -15.19 9.20
C ARG A 93 -1.51 -13.92 8.49
N TYR A 94 -2.50 -14.02 7.62
CA TYR A 94 -2.99 -12.92 6.78
C TYR A 94 -4.43 -12.55 7.11
N GLY A 95 -5.04 -13.15 8.14
CA GLY A 95 -6.45 -12.93 8.47
C GLY A 95 -7.41 -13.29 7.32
N ALA A 96 -7.06 -14.29 6.51
CA ALA A 96 -7.71 -14.54 5.22
C ALA A 96 -8.18 -15.99 5.05
N CYS A 97 -8.50 -16.69 6.14
CA CYS A 97 -8.98 -18.08 6.07
C CYS A 97 -10.35 -18.23 5.41
N GLU A 98 -11.27 -17.32 5.73
CA GLU A 98 -12.67 -17.34 5.28
C GLU A 98 -12.95 -16.32 4.16
N ARG A 99 -11.89 -15.78 3.56
CA ARG A 99 -11.96 -14.74 2.53
C ARG A 99 -11.54 -15.28 1.17
N PRO A 100 -12.18 -14.84 0.07
CA PRO A 100 -11.69 -15.14 -1.27
C PRO A 100 -10.38 -14.40 -1.53
N VAL A 101 -9.36 -15.13 -2.02
CA VAL A 101 -8.02 -14.58 -2.25
C VAL A 101 -7.57 -14.75 -3.70
N PHE A 102 -7.12 -13.66 -4.30
CA PHE A 102 -6.29 -13.66 -5.49
C PHE A 102 -4.82 -13.52 -5.11
N PHE A 103 -4.01 -14.50 -5.51
CA PHE A 103 -2.58 -14.47 -5.27
C PHE A 103 -1.88 -13.70 -6.37
N VAL A 104 -1.20 -12.65 -5.99
CA VAL A 104 -0.47 -11.80 -6.92
C VAL A 104 0.92 -12.39 -7.18
N LYS A 105 1.37 -12.35 -8.45
CA LYS A 105 2.70 -12.81 -8.83
C LYS A 105 3.76 -11.90 -8.25
N ASN A 106 4.79 -12.53 -7.70
CA ASN A 106 5.92 -11.85 -7.08
C ASN A 106 6.65 -10.93 -8.06
N SER A 107 6.89 -11.42 -9.28
CA SER A 107 7.57 -10.68 -10.35
C SER A 107 6.82 -9.40 -10.72
N TRP A 108 5.49 -9.48 -10.84
CA TRP A 108 4.67 -8.30 -11.13
C TRP A 108 4.74 -7.27 -10.00
N TYR A 109 4.68 -7.72 -8.75
CA TYR A 109 4.79 -6.81 -7.61
C TYR A 109 6.13 -6.07 -7.60
N GLU A 110 7.23 -6.78 -7.83
CA GLU A 110 8.58 -6.19 -7.79
C GLU A 110 8.87 -5.27 -8.98
N GLN A 111 8.36 -5.60 -10.16
CA GLN A 111 8.67 -4.88 -11.40
C GLN A 111 7.72 -3.70 -11.65
N GLU A 112 6.43 -3.84 -11.31
CA GLU A 112 5.40 -2.87 -11.65
C GLU A 112 4.83 -2.15 -10.43
N TYR A 113 4.45 -2.91 -9.39
CA TYR A 113 3.71 -2.35 -8.26
C TYR A 113 4.61 -1.55 -7.30
N GLY A 114 5.66 -2.18 -6.77
CA GLY A 114 6.57 -1.58 -5.79
C GLY A 114 7.20 -0.26 -6.27
N PRO A 115 7.80 -0.22 -7.47
CA PRO A 115 8.40 1.00 -8.02
C PRO A 115 7.42 2.17 -8.22
N ARG A 116 6.11 1.89 -8.40
CA ARG A 116 5.07 2.91 -8.54
C ARG A 116 4.47 3.33 -7.20
N TYR A 117 4.36 2.41 -6.24
CA TYR A 117 3.81 2.68 -4.91
C TYR A 117 4.81 3.45 -4.04
N HIS A 118 6.11 3.16 -4.19
CA HIS A 118 7.20 3.99 -3.71
C HIS A 118 8.02 4.43 -4.93
N PRO A 119 7.66 5.55 -5.59
CA PRO A 119 8.49 6.19 -6.59
C PRO A 119 9.85 6.40 -5.94
N ARG A 120 10.80 5.60 -6.40
CA ARG A 120 11.95 5.21 -5.61
C ARG A 120 12.66 6.44 -5.04
N HIS A 121 13.00 6.37 -3.76
CA HIS A 121 14.03 7.22 -3.15
C HIS A 121 15.39 7.10 -3.89
N ASP A 122 15.53 6.18 -4.83
CA ASP A 122 16.67 5.96 -5.72
C ASP A 122 17.19 7.26 -6.34
N GLU A 123 16.37 8.15 -6.89
CA GLU A 123 16.93 9.33 -7.58
C GLU A 123 17.68 10.25 -6.59
N HIS A 124 17.15 10.39 -5.38
CA HIS A 124 17.81 11.16 -4.32
C HIS A 124 19.06 10.44 -3.80
N TYR A 125 19.00 9.11 -3.62
CA TYR A 125 20.13 8.28 -3.18
C TYR A 125 21.28 8.30 -4.20
N TYR A 126 20.99 8.10 -5.49
CA TYR A 126 21.98 8.16 -6.57
C TYR A 126 22.59 9.57 -6.70
N LYS A 127 21.79 10.64 -6.58
CA LYS A 127 22.32 12.02 -6.54
C LYS A 127 23.26 12.25 -5.36
N HIS A 128 22.99 11.66 -4.20
CA HIS A 128 23.86 11.78 -3.03
C HIS A 128 25.20 11.07 -3.25
N MET A 129 25.14 9.82 -3.71
CA MET A 129 26.35 9.05 -4.07
C MET A 129 27.19 9.73 -5.16
N GLU A 130 26.56 10.32 -6.17
CA GLU A 130 27.29 11.02 -7.24
C GLU A 130 28.06 12.22 -6.70
N LYS A 131 27.47 12.98 -5.76
CA LYS A 131 28.15 14.10 -5.09
C LYS A 131 29.34 13.62 -4.26
N GLU A 132 29.19 12.54 -3.50
CA GLU A 132 30.28 11.95 -2.71
C GLU A 132 31.43 11.46 -3.59
N TRP A 133 31.13 10.76 -4.70
CA TRP A 133 32.14 10.31 -5.66
C TRP A 133 32.91 11.47 -6.29
N LYS A 134 32.20 12.53 -6.71
CA LYS A 134 32.83 13.75 -7.24
C LYS A 134 33.77 14.39 -6.22
N HIS A 135 33.36 14.44 -4.94
CA HIS A 135 34.18 14.99 -3.86
C HIS A 135 35.45 14.15 -3.62
N HIS A 136 35.31 12.83 -3.54
CA HIS A 136 36.45 11.91 -3.38
C HIS A 136 37.47 12.08 -4.51
N LYS A 137 37.01 12.13 -5.76
CA LYS A 137 37.89 12.29 -6.93
C LYS A 137 38.62 13.64 -6.93
N LYS A 138 37.99 14.69 -6.37
CA LYS A 138 38.64 16.01 -6.20
C LYS A 138 39.74 15.94 -5.14
N MET A 139 39.49 15.26 -4.02
CA MET A 139 40.48 15.06 -2.96
C MET A 139 41.68 14.24 -3.44
N GLU A 140 41.46 13.16 -4.19
CA GLU A 140 42.52 12.33 -4.77
C GLU A 140 43.45 13.15 -5.69
N LYS A 141 42.87 14.00 -6.55
CA LYS A 141 43.64 14.92 -7.41
C LYS A 141 44.48 15.90 -6.59
N HIS A 142 43.90 16.47 -5.53
CA HIS A 142 44.61 17.40 -4.64
C HIS A 142 45.78 16.73 -3.93
N PHE A 143 45.57 15.51 -3.42
CA PHE A 143 46.60 14.70 -2.78
C PHE A 143 47.76 14.38 -3.73
N LYS A 144 47.46 13.88 -4.95
CA LYS A 144 48.48 13.60 -5.97
C LYS A 144 49.31 14.84 -6.34
N LYS A 145 48.69 16.02 -6.39
CA LYS A 145 49.38 17.29 -6.65
C LYS A 145 50.33 17.65 -5.51
N HIS A 146 49.90 17.49 -4.25
CA HIS A 146 50.76 17.70 -3.08
C HIS A 146 51.94 16.74 -3.08
N PHE A 147 51.70 15.45 -3.31
CA PHE A 147 52.74 14.42 -3.34
C PHE A 147 53.81 14.72 -4.40
N LYS A 148 53.39 15.07 -5.62
CA LYS A 148 54.33 15.45 -6.70
C LYS A 148 55.18 16.67 -6.34
N LYS A 149 54.60 17.64 -5.61
CA LYS A 149 55.33 18.83 -5.16
C LYS A 149 56.41 18.51 -4.13
N HIS A 150 56.17 17.55 -3.24
CA HIS A 150 57.16 17.14 -2.23
C HIS A 150 58.32 16.31 -2.81
N HIS A 151 58.11 15.62 -3.94
CA HIS A 151 59.17 14.86 -4.60
C HIS A 151 60.16 15.72 -5.38
N HIS A 152 59.81 16.95 -5.77
CA HIS A 152 60.72 17.84 -6.50
C HIS A 152 61.80 18.50 -5.64
N HIS A 153 61.81 18.27 -4.32
CA HIS A 153 62.78 18.87 -3.39
C HIS A 153 63.89 17.90 -2.95
N HIS A 154 63.98 16.70 -3.54
CA HIS A 154 64.99 15.70 -3.19
C HIS A 154 66.07 15.50 -4.27
N ASP A 155 66.05 16.29 -5.34
CA ASP A 155 66.97 16.15 -6.48
C ASP A 155 68.04 17.27 -6.56
N ASP A 156 68.24 18.05 -5.48
CA ASP A 156 69.15 19.23 -5.45
C ASP A 156 70.47 19.02 -4.64
N ASP A 157 70.89 17.79 -4.31
CA ASP A 157 72.19 17.50 -3.65
C ASP A 157 73.17 16.72 -4.55
#